data_AF-A0AAV0L702-F1
#
_entry.id   AF-A0AAV0L702-F1
#
_cell.length_a   1.000
_cell.length_b   1.000
_cell.length_c   1.000
_cell.angle_alpha   90.00
_cell.angle_beta   90.00
_cell.angle_gamma   90.00
#
_symmetry.space_group_name_H-M   'P 1'
#
loop_
_entity.id
_entity.type
_entity.pdbx_description
1 polymer ?
#
loop_
_entity_poly.entity_id
_entity_poly.type
_entity_poly.pdbx_seq_one_letter_code
_entity_poly.pdbx_strand_id
1 'polypeptide(L)'
;KKYNWLEYSVSKDDAYSLYCYVFSKRGGSNDGFIGEGFRTWNKLKAFDDHVGEHNSYHNRAKNSSDLLLKQARGIEAALFRQSDQAKRDYRIRLVASLDCIRWLVVNGLSFRGHDESATSSNRGNFLQLLDFHALGREDVQRVIGRNAPKNLQLTSPKIQRDLIHAMACETTKKIIVDIGNNVFCILVDETRDISMKEQMAIVLRYVNSDGCVMERFLCTSHVRNTKALTLKKEIEAMLLKHGLSMSMIRGQGYDGASNMKGEINGLKTLILAQNSSAYTFNALLINFN
;
A
#
# COMPACT_ATOMS: atom_id res chain seq x y z
N LYS A 1 -34.80 -2.25 30.73
CA LYS A 1 -34.08 -2.29 32.03
C LYS A 1 -34.25 -0.95 32.73
N LYS A 2 -34.71 -0.91 34.00
CA LYS A 2 -34.96 0.34 34.75
C LYS A 2 -33.67 1.07 35.15
N TYR A 3 -32.58 0.34 35.37
CA TYR A 3 -31.24 0.85 35.63
C TYR A 3 -30.30 0.27 34.58
N ASN A 4 -29.94 1.08 33.58
CA ASN A 4 -29.08 0.73 32.45
C ASN A 4 -27.58 0.83 32.75
N TRP A 5 -27.23 1.31 33.94
CA TRP A 5 -25.87 1.45 34.44
C TRP A 5 -25.43 0.33 35.39
N LEU A 6 -26.36 -0.50 35.83
CA LEU A 6 -26.13 -1.51 36.86
C LEU A 6 -25.64 -2.82 36.23
N GLU A 7 -24.48 -3.29 36.68
CA GLU A 7 -23.86 -4.55 36.29
C GLU A 7 -23.69 -5.45 37.51
N TYR A 8 -23.89 -6.75 37.34
CA TYR A 8 -23.83 -7.71 38.44
C TYR A 8 -22.70 -8.72 38.23
N SER A 9 -21.89 -8.91 39.25
CA SER A 9 -20.77 -9.85 39.28
C SER A 9 -21.20 -11.15 39.96
N VAL A 10 -21.39 -12.21 39.17
CA VAL A 10 -21.77 -13.55 39.68
C VAL A 10 -20.74 -14.13 40.65
N SER A 11 -19.44 -13.88 40.40
CA SER A 11 -18.36 -14.43 41.23
C SER A 11 -18.24 -13.78 42.60
N LYS A 12 -18.73 -12.53 42.74
CA LYS A 12 -18.69 -11.77 44.00
C LYS A 12 -20.06 -11.66 44.67
N ASP A 13 -21.12 -12.03 43.97
CA ASP A 13 -22.50 -11.79 44.37
C ASP A 13 -22.75 -10.30 44.70
N ASP A 14 -22.31 -9.42 43.81
CA ASP A 14 -22.28 -7.96 44.02
C ASP A 14 -22.73 -7.19 42.79
N ALA A 15 -23.45 -6.08 43.01
CA ALA A 15 -23.78 -5.13 41.96
C ALA A 15 -22.86 -3.90 41.96
N TYR A 16 -22.52 -3.44 40.76
CA TYR A 16 -21.65 -2.30 40.50
C TYR A 16 -22.27 -1.37 39.48
N SER A 17 -21.82 -0.12 39.48
CA SER A 17 -22.16 0.86 38.44
C SER A 17 -21.08 0.85 37.37
N LEU A 18 -21.42 0.45 36.15
CA LEU A 18 -20.49 0.32 35.02
C LEU A 18 -19.73 1.63 34.77
N TYR A 19 -20.46 2.75 34.67
CA TYR A 19 -19.87 4.05 34.38
C TYR A 19 -18.92 4.48 35.50
N CYS A 20 -19.36 4.35 36.76
CA CYS A 20 -18.56 4.77 37.90
C CYS A 20 -17.34 3.88 38.10
N TYR A 21 -17.46 2.57 37.88
CA TYR A 21 -16.35 1.63 37.96
C TYR A 21 -15.26 1.98 36.95
N VAL A 22 -15.61 2.19 35.67
CA VAL A 22 -14.67 2.45 34.58
C VAL A 22 -14.02 3.84 34.68
N PHE A 23 -14.76 4.86 35.10
CA PHE A 23 -14.30 6.25 35.13
C PHE A 23 -13.90 6.73 36.54
N SER A 24 -13.74 5.83 37.51
CA SER A 24 -13.23 6.14 38.85
C SER A 24 -11.74 6.45 38.86
N LYS A 25 -11.39 7.57 39.50
CA LYS A 25 -10.03 7.73 40.04
C LYS A 25 -9.98 6.85 41.28
N ARG A 26 -9.03 5.91 41.34
CA ARG A 26 -8.83 5.04 42.51
C ARG A 26 -8.73 5.91 43.77
N GLY A 27 -9.67 5.72 44.71
CA GLY A 27 -9.59 6.23 46.08
C GLY A 27 -10.37 7.51 46.41
N GLY A 28 -11.68 7.60 46.11
CA GLY A 28 -12.43 8.82 46.47
C GLY A 28 -13.93 8.72 46.77
N SER A 29 -14.54 7.53 46.84
CA SER A 29 -15.97 7.44 47.17
C SER A 29 -16.26 6.18 47.99
N ASN A 30 -16.90 6.34 49.16
CA ASN A 30 -17.43 5.27 50.04
C ASN A 30 -18.71 4.62 49.46
N ASP A 31 -18.85 4.67 48.15
CA ASP A 31 -20.05 4.22 47.45
C ASP A 31 -19.92 2.75 47.10
N GLY A 32 -20.85 1.94 47.64
CA GLY A 32 -20.90 0.50 47.45
C GLY A 32 -20.99 0.09 45.98
N PHE A 33 -21.50 0.95 45.09
CA PHE A 33 -21.58 0.65 43.66
C PHE A 33 -20.26 0.80 42.89
N ILE A 34 -19.19 1.32 43.51
CA ILE A 34 -17.90 1.60 42.84
C ILE A 34 -16.81 0.66 43.31
N GLY A 35 -16.69 0.45 44.63
CA GLY A 35 -15.57 -0.27 45.24
C GLY A 35 -15.96 -1.64 45.80
N GLU A 36 -16.70 -1.64 46.91
CA GLU A 36 -16.93 -2.84 47.73
C GLU A 36 -17.99 -3.79 47.15
N GLY A 37 -18.90 -3.28 46.31
CA GLY A 37 -20.04 -4.02 45.78
C GLY A 37 -21.31 -3.76 46.57
N PHE A 38 -22.43 -3.64 45.86
CA PHE A 38 -23.74 -3.41 46.44
C PHE A 38 -24.55 -4.72 46.54
N ARG A 39 -24.91 -5.12 47.77
CA ARG A 39 -25.70 -6.34 48.05
C ARG A 39 -27.09 -6.08 48.63
N THR A 40 -27.37 -4.85 49.05
CA THR A 40 -28.55 -4.52 49.86
C THR A 40 -29.76 -4.16 48.99
N TRP A 41 -30.27 -5.12 48.24
CA TRP A 41 -31.35 -4.95 47.25
C TRP A 41 -32.67 -4.41 47.80
N ASN A 42 -32.93 -4.58 49.09
CA ASN A 42 -34.11 -4.04 49.77
C ASN A 42 -34.06 -2.52 50.00
N LYS A 43 -32.92 -1.85 49.76
CA LYS A 43 -32.76 -0.39 49.88
C LYS A 43 -32.80 0.27 48.50
N LEU A 44 -33.99 0.31 47.89
CA LEU A 44 -34.18 0.90 46.56
C LEU A 44 -33.81 2.38 46.47
N LYS A 45 -33.91 3.14 47.57
CA LYS A 45 -33.49 4.55 47.63
C LYS A 45 -32.00 4.74 47.34
N ALA A 46 -31.17 3.74 47.65
CA ALA A 46 -29.73 3.81 47.40
C ALA A 46 -29.38 3.93 45.90
N PHE A 47 -30.24 3.44 45.01
CA PHE A 47 -30.05 3.59 43.57
C PHE A 47 -30.27 5.04 43.13
N ASP A 48 -31.29 5.70 43.69
CA ASP A 48 -31.60 7.09 43.40
C ASP A 48 -30.55 8.02 44.02
N ASP A 49 -30.10 7.72 45.25
CA ASP A 49 -29.02 8.44 45.92
C ASP A 49 -27.67 8.29 45.17
N HIS A 50 -27.39 7.10 44.61
CA HIS A 50 -26.20 6.84 43.79
C HIS A 50 -26.23 7.63 42.47
N VAL A 51 -27.36 7.62 41.77
CA VAL A 51 -27.53 8.41 40.54
C VAL A 51 -27.44 9.89 40.87
N GLY A 52 -28.03 10.33 41.98
CA GLY A 52 -27.99 11.70 42.48
C GLY A 52 -28.52 12.72 41.47
N GLU A 53 -28.19 13.99 41.70
CA GLU A 53 -28.59 15.09 40.83
C GLU A 53 -27.79 15.16 39.52
N HIS A 54 -28.17 16.07 38.63
CA HIS A 54 -27.58 16.30 37.30
C HIS A 54 -26.04 16.37 37.26
N ASN A 55 -25.40 16.86 38.34
CA ASN A 55 -23.94 16.97 38.44
C ASN A 55 -23.32 15.97 39.44
N SER A 56 -24.03 14.89 39.76
CA SER A 56 -23.49 13.80 40.57
C SER A 56 -22.28 13.16 39.91
N TYR A 57 -21.51 12.43 40.72
CA TYR A 57 -20.39 11.65 40.20
C TYR A 57 -20.84 10.64 39.12
N HIS A 58 -21.97 9.96 39.36
CA HIS A 58 -22.58 9.04 38.41
C HIS A 58 -22.86 9.70 37.06
N ASN A 59 -23.54 10.85 37.05
CA ASN A 59 -23.92 11.52 35.81
C ASN A 59 -22.70 12.09 35.07
N ARG A 60 -21.65 12.52 35.79
CA ARG A 60 -20.36 12.89 35.16
C ARG A 60 -19.64 11.69 34.54
N ALA A 61 -19.62 10.54 35.23
CA ALA A 61 -19.03 9.30 34.72
C ALA A 61 -19.78 8.79 33.49
N LYS A 62 -21.12 8.81 33.53
CA LYS A 62 -21.98 8.49 32.39
C LYS A 62 -21.72 9.41 31.20
N ASN A 63 -21.69 10.73 31.41
CA ASN A 63 -21.35 11.68 30.35
C ASN A 63 -19.96 11.44 29.76
N SER A 64 -18.98 11.08 30.59
CA SER A 64 -17.63 10.73 30.14
C SER A 64 -17.62 9.45 29.29
N SER A 65 -18.42 8.46 29.68
CA SER A 65 -18.64 7.24 28.91
C SER A 65 -19.33 7.52 27.57
N ASP A 66 -20.37 8.35 27.57
CA ASP A 66 -21.07 8.74 26.35
C ASP A 66 -20.14 9.51 25.40
N LEU A 67 -19.26 10.36 25.93
CA LEU A 67 -18.23 11.05 25.14
C LEU A 67 -17.20 10.08 24.56
N LEU A 68 -16.78 9.07 25.32
CA LEU A 68 -15.87 8.02 24.85
C LEU A 68 -16.49 7.18 23.72
N LEU A 69 -17.77 6.80 23.87
CA LEU A 69 -18.51 6.00 22.90
C LEU A 69 -18.92 6.80 21.65
N LYS A 70 -19.01 8.14 21.75
CA LYS A 70 -19.17 9.03 20.59
C LYS A 70 -17.84 9.13 19.82
N GLN A 71 -17.59 8.12 19.00
CA GLN A 71 -16.43 7.89 18.11
C GLN A 71 -15.97 9.10 17.27
N ALA A 72 -16.80 10.15 17.12
CA ALA A 72 -16.51 11.37 16.37
C ALA A 72 -15.45 12.32 17.00
N ARG A 73 -14.91 12.01 18.19
CA ARG A 73 -13.89 12.84 18.88
C ARG A 73 -12.68 12.07 19.40
N GLY A 74 -12.48 10.82 18.98
CA GLY A 74 -11.26 10.07 19.31
C GLY A 74 -10.01 10.66 18.64
N ILE A 75 -8.82 10.24 19.08
CA ILE A 75 -7.53 10.59 18.45
C ILE A 75 -7.54 10.21 16.97
N GLU A 76 -8.14 9.06 16.63
CA GLU A 76 -8.33 8.62 15.25
C GLU A 76 -9.20 9.60 14.45
N ALA A 77 -10.36 9.99 14.98
CA ALA A 77 -11.21 11.00 14.35
C ALA A 77 -10.51 12.36 14.21
N ALA A 78 -9.65 12.75 15.17
CA ALA A 78 -8.86 13.98 15.12
C ALA A 78 -7.71 13.91 14.09
N LEU A 79 -7.03 12.76 13.98
CA LEU A 79 -6.02 12.46 12.95
C LEU A 79 -6.62 12.49 11.54
N PHE A 80 -7.85 12.00 11.38
CA PHE A 80 -8.58 11.99 10.11
C PHE A 80 -9.44 13.24 9.86
N ARG A 81 -9.48 14.20 10.82
CA ARG A 81 -10.16 15.49 10.67
C ARG A 81 -9.34 16.45 9.81
N GLN A 82 -9.02 16.03 8.59
CA GLN A 82 -8.58 16.96 7.55
C GLN A 82 -9.81 17.59 6.92
N SER A 83 -9.77 18.91 6.69
CA SER A 83 -10.83 19.59 5.97
C SER A 83 -10.97 18.99 4.56
N ASP A 84 -12.18 19.01 4.01
CA ASP A 84 -12.39 18.54 2.64
C ASP A 84 -11.54 19.34 1.64
N GLN A 85 -11.24 20.60 1.96
CA GLN A 85 -10.31 21.40 1.19
C GLN A 85 -8.89 20.83 1.20
N ALA A 86 -8.35 20.44 2.35
CA ALA A 86 -7.01 19.85 2.44
C ALA A 86 -6.91 18.53 1.65
N LYS A 87 -7.97 17.71 1.67
CA LYS A 87 -8.06 16.47 0.88
C LYS A 87 -8.08 16.77 -0.62
N ARG A 88 -8.86 17.77 -1.05
CA ARG A 88 -8.90 18.22 -2.45
C ARG A 88 -7.54 18.74 -2.90
N ASP A 89 -6.90 19.60 -2.12
CA ASP A 89 -5.60 20.17 -2.44
C ASP A 89 -4.50 19.11 -2.51
N TYR A 90 -4.55 18.12 -1.61
CA TYR A 90 -3.66 16.96 -1.68
C TYR A 90 -3.86 16.15 -2.96
N ARG A 91 -5.12 15.87 -3.35
CA ARG A 91 -5.41 15.13 -4.59
C ARG A 91 -4.90 15.88 -5.83
N ILE A 92 -5.10 17.19 -5.91
CA ILE A 92 -4.61 18.01 -7.03
C ILE A 92 -3.08 17.91 -7.12
N ARG A 93 -2.37 18.08 -6.00
CA ARG A 93 -0.91 17.87 -5.92
C ARG A 93 -0.48 16.49 -6.37
N LEU A 94 -1.16 15.45 -5.87
CA LEU A 94 -0.82 14.07 -6.15
C LEU A 94 -0.99 13.76 -7.64
N VAL A 95 -2.10 14.16 -8.24
CA VAL A 95 -2.37 13.98 -9.67
C VAL A 95 -1.31 14.69 -10.50
N ALA A 96 -1.00 15.96 -10.21
CA ALA A 96 0.06 16.69 -10.90
C ALA A 96 1.42 15.98 -10.80
N SER A 97 1.77 15.46 -9.62
CA SER A 97 3.01 14.70 -9.41
C SER A 97 3.03 13.41 -10.24
N LEU A 98 1.91 12.67 -10.26
CA LEU A 98 1.77 11.43 -11.03
C LEU A 98 1.85 11.67 -12.53
N ASP A 99 1.25 12.75 -13.03
CA ASP A 99 1.30 13.12 -14.45
C ASP A 99 2.74 13.43 -14.88
N CYS A 100 3.49 14.19 -14.09
CA CYS A 100 4.90 14.46 -14.33
C CYS A 100 5.74 13.17 -14.29
N ILE A 101 5.53 12.31 -13.27
CA ILE A 101 6.22 11.02 -13.17
C ILE A 101 5.93 10.16 -14.40
N ARG A 102 4.66 10.02 -14.78
CA ARG A 102 4.24 9.22 -15.94
C ARG A 102 4.92 9.71 -17.21
N TRP A 103 4.94 11.03 -17.44
CA TRP A 103 5.59 11.60 -18.61
C TRP A 103 7.09 11.28 -18.63
N LEU A 104 7.79 11.43 -17.50
CA LEU A 104 9.22 11.10 -17.42
C LEU A 104 9.50 9.61 -17.65
N VAL A 105 8.73 8.71 -17.04
CA VAL A 105 8.89 7.25 -17.21
C VAL A 105 8.69 6.86 -18.67
N VAL A 106 7.61 7.33 -19.31
CA VAL A 106 7.28 6.96 -20.69
C VAL A 106 8.36 7.43 -21.68
N ASN A 107 9.02 8.55 -21.40
CA ASN A 107 10.08 9.09 -22.25
C ASN A 107 11.50 8.62 -21.83
N GLY A 108 11.64 7.77 -20.81
CA GLY A 108 12.94 7.31 -20.34
C GLY A 108 13.85 8.42 -19.79
N LEU A 109 13.25 9.52 -19.31
CA LEU A 109 14.01 10.69 -18.85
C LEU A 109 14.40 10.57 -17.39
N SER A 110 15.58 11.12 -17.06
CA SER A 110 16.02 11.24 -15.67
C SER A 110 15.09 12.16 -14.89
N PHE A 111 14.91 11.89 -13.60
CA PHE A 111 14.02 12.68 -12.74
C PHE A 111 14.76 13.85 -12.09
N ARG A 112 16.00 13.57 -11.66
CA ARG A 112 16.76 14.41 -10.73
C ARG A 112 17.75 15.30 -11.43
N GLY A 113 17.98 16.46 -10.85
CA GLY A 113 19.07 17.37 -11.22
C GLY A 113 20.33 17.06 -10.41
N HIS A 114 21.46 17.64 -10.82
CA HIS A 114 22.66 17.64 -10.00
C HIS A 114 22.49 18.50 -8.74
N ASP A 115 21.77 19.61 -8.86
CA ASP A 115 21.39 20.49 -7.76
C ASP A 115 19.89 20.82 -7.84
N GLU A 116 19.11 20.35 -6.86
CA GLU A 116 17.65 20.61 -6.74
C GLU A 116 17.33 21.83 -5.85
N SER A 117 18.36 22.57 -5.40
CA SER A 117 18.20 23.78 -4.58
C SER A 117 17.35 24.84 -5.27
N ALA A 118 16.72 25.72 -4.48
CA ALA A 118 15.87 26.79 -5.03
C ALA A 118 16.64 27.82 -5.88
N THR A 119 17.97 27.90 -5.71
CA THR A 119 18.86 28.80 -6.44
C THR A 119 19.46 28.17 -7.71
N SER A 120 19.25 26.87 -7.91
CA SER A 120 19.75 26.17 -9.09
C SER A 120 19.00 26.60 -10.35
N SER A 121 19.74 26.82 -11.44
CA SER A 121 19.17 27.05 -12.78
C SER A 121 18.57 25.79 -13.39
N ASN A 122 18.99 24.60 -12.94
CA ASN A 122 18.46 23.31 -13.37
C ASN A 122 18.22 22.41 -12.16
N ARG A 123 16.98 22.44 -11.66
CA ARG A 123 16.52 21.67 -10.50
C ARG A 123 16.17 20.22 -10.82
N GLY A 124 16.51 19.72 -12.00
CA GLY A 124 16.09 18.41 -12.49
C GLY A 124 14.75 18.43 -13.20
N ASN A 125 14.54 17.40 -14.03
CA ASN A 125 13.39 17.35 -14.92
C ASN A 125 12.07 17.26 -14.16
N PHE A 126 11.99 16.55 -13.03
CA PHE A 126 10.74 16.43 -12.27
C PHE A 126 10.27 17.78 -11.73
N LEU A 127 11.16 18.54 -11.09
CA LEU A 127 10.80 19.82 -10.50
C LEU A 127 10.47 20.86 -11.58
N GLN A 128 11.25 20.92 -12.65
CA GLN A 128 10.98 21.81 -13.78
C GLN A 128 9.68 21.45 -14.49
N LEU A 129 9.42 20.16 -14.70
CA LEU A 129 8.18 19.70 -15.31
C LEU A 129 6.98 19.97 -14.41
N LEU A 130 7.10 19.85 -13.09
CA LEU A 130 6.04 20.19 -12.15
C LEU A 130 5.71 21.69 -12.16
N ASP A 131 6.73 22.54 -12.21
CA ASP A 131 6.58 23.99 -12.33
C ASP A 131 5.93 24.35 -13.69
N PHE A 132 6.38 23.73 -14.79
CA PHE A 132 5.76 23.87 -16.11
C PHE A 132 4.32 23.35 -16.14
N HIS A 133 4.06 22.22 -15.50
CA HIS A 133 2.73 21.64 -15.38
C HIS A 133 1.79 22.61 -14.65
N ALA A 134 2.24 23.34 -13.63
CA ALA A 134 1.42 24.34 -12.96
C ALA A 134 1.21 25.64 -13.75
N LEU A 135 2.00 25.90 -14.80
CA LEU A 135 1.90 27.13 -15.57
C LEU A 135 0.52 27.23 -16.25
N GLY A 136 -0.20 28.33 -15.98
CA GLY A 136 -1.55 28.55 -16.50
C GLY A 136 -2.65 27.72 -15.81
N ARG A 137 -2.32 26.94 -14.76
CA ARG A 137 -3.27 26.16 -13.96
C ARG A 137 -3.30 26.65 -12.52
N GLU A 138 -4.21 27.58 -12.24
CA GLU A 138 -4.34 28.23 -10.92
C GLU A 138 -4.61 27.23 -9.80
N ASP A 139 -5.38 26.17 -10.09
CA ASP A 139 -5.71 25.10 -9.14
C ASP A 139 -4.47 24.33 -8.69
N VAL A 140 -3.57 23.98 -9.62
CA VAL A 140 -2.30 23.30 -9.35
C VAL A 140 -1.30 24.26 -8.70
N GLN A 141 -1.17 25.48 -9.24
CA GLN A 141 -0.21 26.47 -8.76
C GLN A 141 -0.45 26.86 -7.30
N ARG A 142 -1.72 26.92 -6.87
CA ARG A 142 -2.11 27.16 -5.47
C ARG A 142 -1.66 26.05 -4.52
N VAL A 143 -1.43 24.84 -5.00
CA VAL A 143 -1.18 23.68 -4.13
C VAL A 143 0.25 23.14 -4.21
N ILE A 144 1.09 23.56 -5.16
CA ILE A 144 2.48 23.06 -5.28
C ILE A 144 3.53 24.04 -4.70
N GLY A 145 4.78 23.59 -4.63
CA GLY A 145 5.94 24.42 -4.27
C GLY A 145 5.80 25.08 -2.91
N ARG A 146 6.02 26.40 -2.84
CA ARG A 146 5.94 27.20 -1.60
C ARG A 146 4.53 27.28 -1.00
N ASN A 147 3.49 27.04 -1.81
CA ASN A 147 2.10 27.08 -1.36
C ASN A 147 1.68 25.75 -0.71
N ALA A 148 2.47 24.68 -0.90
CA ALA A 148 2.23 23.41 -0.24
C ALA A 148 2.75 23.44 1.22
N PRO A 149 2.08 22.74 2.16
CA PRO A 149 2.64 22.47 3.47
C PRO A 149 4.02 21.83 3.33
N LYS A 150 5.02 22.27 4.10
CA LYS A 150 6.43 21.83 3.97
C LYS A 150 6.59 20.31 3.90
N ASN A 151 5.81 19.57 4.70
CA ASN A 151 5.88 18.11 4.76
C ASN A 151 5.03 17.38 3.70
N LEU A 152 4.36 18.12 2.80
CA LEU A 152 3.38 17.58 1.84
C LEU A 152 3.61 18.12 0.42
N GLN A 153 4.84 18.49 0.08
CA GLN A 153 5.17 18.97 -1.26
C GLN A 153 5.16 17.86 -2.33
N LEU A 154 5.31 16.59 -1.92
CA LEU A 154 5.45 15.41 -2.79
C LEU A 154 6.67 15.43 -3.73
N THR A 155 7.57 16.39 -3.54
CA THR A 155 8.75 16.60 -4.38
C THR A 155 9.97 15.82 -3.94
N SER A 156 9.98 15.22 -2.74
CA SER A 156 11.18 14.57 -2.23
C SER A 156 11.53 13.31 -3.02
N PRO A 157 12.83 12.99 -3.18
CA PRO A 157 13.24 11.79 -3.90
C PRO A 157 12.70 10.48 -3.31
N LYS A 158 12.42 10.45 -2.00
CA LYS A 158 11.80 9.30 -1.34
C LYS A 158 10.34 9.15 -1.77
N ILE A 159 9.56 10.24 -1.72
CA ILE A 159 8.15 10.22 -2.12
C ILE A 159 8.02 9.89 -3.61
N GLN A 160 8.87 10.46 -4.47
CA GLN A 160 8.87 10.12 -5.90
C GLN A 160 9.05 8.61 -6.12
N ARG A 161 9.97 7.96 -5.40
CA ARG A 161 10.16 6.50 -5.47
C ARG A 161 8.92 5.74 -4.98
N ASP A 162 8.30 6.19 -3.89
CA ASP A 162 7.09 5.56 -3.37
C ASP A 162 5.93 5.65 -4.37
N LEU A 163 5.78 6.80 -5.04
CA LEU A 163 4.79 7.01 -6.11
C LEU A 163 5.08 6.13 -7.33
N ILE A 164 6.34 6.08 -7.79
CA ILE A 164 6.75 5.19 -8.90
C ILE A 164 6.46 3.73 -8.55
N HIS A 165 6.77 3.31 -7.33
CA HIS A 165 6.49 1.96 -6.87
C HIS A 165 4.99 1.66 -6.88
N ALA A 166 4.15 2.57 -6.37
CA ALA A 166 2.70 2.41 -6.41
C ALA A 166 2.17 2.32 -7.85
N MET A 167 2.66 3.17 -8.76
CA MET A 167 2.32 3.11 -10.18
C MET A 167 2.70 1.77 -10.82
N ALA A 168 3.91 1.27 -10.51
CA ALA A 168 4.37 -0.03 -10.99
C ALA A 168 3.45 -1.15 -10.47
N CYS A 169 3.12 -1.16 -9.18
CA CYS A 169 2.20 -2.14 -8.59
C CYS A 169 0.82 -2.13 -9.28
N GLU A 170 0.22 -0.97 -9.49
CA GLU A 170 -1.09 -0.87 -10.16
C GLU A 170 -1.01 -1.26 -11.65
N THR A 171 0.10 -0.95 -12.31
CA THR A 171 0.33 -1.37 -13.70
C THR A 171 0.45 -2.89 -13.80
N THR A 172 1.24 -3.52 -12.93
CA THR A 172 1.37 -4.97 -12.88
C THR A 172 0.03 -5.63 -12.55
N LYS A 173 -0.72 -5.13 -11.57
CA LYS A 173 -2.07 -5.66 -11.28
C LYS A 173 -2.97 -5.64 -12.51
N LYS A 174 -2.98 -4.56 -13.28
CA LYS A 174 -3.74 -4.49 -14.54
C LYS A 174 -3.29 -5.53 -15.56
N ILE A 175 -1.98 -5.73 -15.71
CA ILE A 175 -1.44 -6.78 -16.59
C ILE A 175 -1.92 -8.17 -16.16
N ILE A 176 -1.87 -8.48 -14.86
CA ILE A 176 -2.33 -9.78 -14.34
C ILE A 176 -3.84 -9.96 -14.53
N VAL A 177 -4.64 -8.92 -14.30
CA VAL A 177 -6.09 -8.96 -14.54
C VAL A 177 -6.41 -9.17 -16.03
N ASP A 178 -5.66 -8.53 -16.93
CA ASP A 178 -5.85 -8.67 -18.38
C ASP A 178 -5.49 -10.09 -18.89
N ILE A 179 -4.51 -10.75 -18.26
CA ILE A 179 -4.22 -12.17 -18.48
C ILE A 179 -5.37 -13.03 -17.93
N GLY A 180 -5.85 -12.74 -16.72
CA GLY A 180 -6.88 -13.53 -16.05
C GLY A 180 -6.45 -14.98 -15.84
N ASN A 181 -7.28 -15.92 -16.29
CA ASN A 181 -6.99 -17.36 -16.24
C ASN A 181 -6.41 -17.90 -17.57
N ASN A 182 -6.03 -17.01 -18.49
CA ASN A 182 -5.49 -17.42 -19.78
C ASN A 182 -4.03 -17.83 -19.69
N VAL A 183 -3.58 -18.55 -20.72
CA VAL A 183 -2.18 -18.93 -20.89
C VAL A 183 -1.34 -17.77 -21.41
N PHE A 184 -0.05 -17.80 -21.13
CA PHE A 184 0.90 -16.77 -21.57
C PHE A 184 2.25 -17.37 -21.99
N CYS A 185 3.06 -16.58 -22.67
CA CYS A 185 4.44 -16.87 -22.95
C CYS A 185 5.35 -15.98 -22.09
N ILE A 186 6.53 -16.49 -21.75
CA ILE A 186 7.58 -15.71 -21.10
C ILE A 186 8.68 -15.38 -22.10
N LEU A 187 9.17 -14.14 -22.06
CA LEU A 187 10.42 -13.73 -22.68
C LEU A 187 11.36 -13.36 -21.55
N VAL A 188 12.52 -14.01 -21.52
CA VAL A 188 13.50 -13.80 -20.46
C VAL A 188 14.82 -13.38 -21.08
N ASP A 189 15.39 -12.31 -20.56
CA ASP A 189 16.67 -11.77 -20.98
C ASP A 189 17.56 -11.51 -19.78
N GLU A 190 18.86 -11.75 -19.96
CA GLU A 190 19.88 -11.60 -18.92
C GLU A 190 20.82 -10.47 -19.30
N THR A 191 21.05 -9.54 -18.37
CA THR A 191 21.96 -8.41 -18.58
C THR A 191 22.86 -8.20 -17.37
N ARG A 192 24.01 -7.56 -17.60
CA ARG A 192 24.93 -7.12 -16.54
C ARG A 192 24.72 -5.65 -16.26
N ASP A 193 24.52 -5.30 -15.00
CA ASP A 193 24.47 -3.89 -14.60
C ASP A 193 25.87 -3.26 -14.47
N ILE A 194 25.89 -1.95 -14.30
CA ILE A 194 27.13 -1.15 -14.16
C ILE A 194 27.99 -1.55 -12.96
N SER A 195 27.43 -2.29 -12.00
CA SER A 195 28.14 -2.82 -10.82
C SER A 195 28.59 -4.27 -11.04
N MET A 196 28.56 -4.76 -12.28
CA MET A 196 28.89 -6.14 -12.67
C MET A 196 27.98 -7.20 -12.03
N LYS A 197 26.76 -6.83 -11.65
CA LYS A 197 25.77 -7.78 -11.12
C LYS A 197 24.84 -8.24 -12.24
N GLU A 198 24.58 -9.53 -12.26
CA GLU A 198 23.67 -10.15 -13.22
C GLU A 198 22.21 -9.79 -12.85
N GLN A 199 21.43 -9.41 -13.86
CA GLN A 199 20.01 -9.11 -13.78
C GLN A 199 19.24 -9.92 -14.80
N MET A 200 17.98 -10.22 -14.50
CA MET A 200 17.07 -10.93 -15.37
C MET A 200 15.78 -10.13 -15.55
N ALA A 201 15.42 -9.83 -16.79
CA ALA A 201 14.16 -9.20 -17.15
C ALA A 201 13.14 -10.24 -17.60
N ILE A 202 11.90 -10.12 -17.15
CA ILE A 202 10.79 -10.99 -17.54
C ILE A 202 9.70 -10.15 -18.23
N VAL A 203 9.35 -10.55 -19.45
CA VAL A 203 8.21 -10.00 -20.21
C VAL A 203 7.19 -11.11 -20.43
N LEU A 204 5.92 -10.76 -20.27
CA LEU A 204 4.81 -11.64 -20.58
C LEU A 204 4.27 -11.30 -21.97
N ARG A 205 4.06 -12.33 -22.78
CA ARG A 205 3.35 -12.23 -24.07
C ARG A 205 2.09 -13.06 -24.02
N TYR A 206 0.93 -12.45 -24.21
CA TYR A 206 -0.38 -13.12 -24.12
C TYR A 206 -1.38 -12.52 -25.11
N VAL A 207 -2.55 -13.12 -25.22
CA VAL A 207 -3.68 -12.59 -25.99
C VAL A 207 -4.70 -12.05 -25.00
N ASN A 208 -5.08 -10.78 -25.13
CA ASN A 208 -6.07 -10.18 -24.25
C ASN A 208 -7.50 -10.58 -24.64
N SER A 209 -8.48 -10.10 -23.88
CA SER A 209 -9.90 -10.37 -24.14
C SER A 209 -10.40 -9.88 -25.51
N ASP A 210 -9.73 -8.90 -26.12
CA ASP A 210 -10.04 -8.39 -27.47
C ASP A 210 -9.40 -9.23 -28.59
N GLY A 211 -8.65 -10.29 -28.27
CA GLY A 211 -7.90 -11.07 -29.26
C GLY A 211 -6.59 -10.42 -29.72
N CYS A 212 -6.15 -9.34 -29.07
CA CYS A 212 -4.90 -8.65 -29.40
C CYS A 212 -3.70 -9.30 -28.71
N VAL A 213 -2.59 -9.43 -29.44
CA VAL A 213 -1.30 -9.87 -28.86
C VAL A 213 -0.71 -8.74 -28.04
N MET A 214 -0.50 -8.99 -26.76
CA MET A 214 0.05 -8.06 -25.79
C MET A 214 1.43 -8.53 -25.35
N GLU A 215 2.40 -7.62 -25.37
CA GLU A 215 3.71 -7.80 -24.74
C GLU A 215 3.84 -6.79 -23.60
N ARG A 216 4.07 -7.28 -22.38
CA ARG A 216 4.06 -6.47 -21.17
C ARG A 216 5.20 -6.87 -20.25
N PHE A 217 6.03 -5.90 -19.91
CA PHE A 217 7.08 -6.07 -18.91
C PHE A 217 6.47 -6.40 -17.54
N LEU A 218 6.95 -7.46 -16.91
CA LEU A 218 6.50 -7.87 -15.58
C LEU A 218 7.42 -7.28 -14.51
N CYS A 219 8.72 -7.57 -14.62
CA CYS A 219 9.70 -7.22 -13.59
C CYS A 219 11.14 -7.46 -14.05
N THR A 220 12.08 -6.84 -13.35
CA THR A 220 13.48 -7.27 -13.30
C THR A 220 13.78 -7.92 -11.94
N SER A 221 14.71 -8.86 -11.91
CA SER A 221 15.26 -9.41 -10.67
C SER A 221 16.78 -9.50 -10.73
N HIS A 222 17.43 -9.24 -9.59
CA HIS A 222 18.86 -9.47 -9.45
C HIS A 222 19.12 -10.95 -9.21
N VAL A 223 19.95 -11.55 -10.05
CA VAL A 223 20.30 -12.97 -9.95
C VAL A 223 21.74 -13.12 -9.49
N ARG A 224 21.99 -14.13 -8.65
CA ARG A 224 23.35 -14.37 -8.11
C ARG A 224 24.32 -14.87 -9.18
N ASN A 225 23.80 -15.54 -10.20
CA ASN A 225 24.52 -16.06 -11.35
C ASN A 225 23.53 -16.42 -12.46
N THR A 226 24.07 -16.58 -13.66
CA THR A 226 23.34 -16.90 -14.90
C THR A 226 23.13 -18.41 -15.09
N LYS A 227 23.23 -19.23 -14.02
CA LYS A 227 22.97 -20.67 -14.14
C LYS A 227 21.47 -20.90 -14.32
N ALA A 228 21.11 -21.73 -15.29
CA ALA A 228 19.72 -22.08 -15.61
C ALA A 228 18.84 -22.41 -14.39
N LEU A 229 19.36 -23.18 -13.42
CA LEU A 229 18.61 -23.55 -12.22
C LEU A 229 18.32 -22.33 -11.31
N THR A 230 19.25 -21.39 -11.22
CA THR A 230 19.06 -20.14 -10.47
C THR A 230 17.98 -19.29 -11.13
N LEU A 231 18.06 -19.14 -12.45
CA LEU A 231 17.10 -18.36 -13.25
C LEU A 231 15.69 -18.96 -13.16
N LYS A 232 15.57 -20.28 -13.29
CA LYS A 232 14.29 -20.99 -13.15
C LYS A 232 13.63 -20.71 -11.80
N LYS A 233 14.39 -20.85 -10.71
CA LYS A 233 13.87 -20.60 -9.35
C LYS A 233 13.42 -19.16 -9.17
N GLU A 234 14.14 -18.22 -9.78
CA GLU A 234 13.78 -16.81 -9.73
C GLU A 234 12.51 -16.53 -10.56
N ILE A 235 12.37 -17.12 -11.75
CA ILE A 235 11.13 -17.04 -12.54
C ILE A 235 9.95 -17.60 -11.74
N GLU A 236 10.10 -18.78 -11.13
CA GLU A 236 9.06 -19.39 -10.29
C GLU A 236 8.66 -18.46 -9.13
N ALA A 237 9.63 -17.89 -8.42
CA ALA A 237 9.38 -16.97 -7.33
C ALA A 237 8.65 -15.70 -7.79
N MET A 238 9.04 -15.14 -8.93
CA MET A 238 8.43 -13.93 -9.48
C MET A 238 7.02 -14.17 -10.01
N LEU A 239 6.77 -15.29 -10.71
CA LEU A 239 5.42 -15.67 -11.12
C LEU A 239 4.52 -15.89 -9.91
N LEU A 240 5.00 -16.62 -8.90
CA LEU A 240 4.25 -16.87 -7.66
C LEU A 240 3.89 -15.57 -6.93
N LYS A 241 4.84 -14.62 -6.83
CA LYS A 241 4.62 -13.29 -6.24
C LYS A 241 3.46 -12.53 -6.91
N HIS A 242 3.24 -12.77 -8.20
CA HIS A 242 2.18 -12.14 -8.98
C HIS A 242 0.94 -13.03 -9.16
N GLY A 243 0.86 -14.18 -8.46
CA GLY A 243 -0.27 -15.10 -8.55
C GLY A 243 -0.34 -15.88 -9.87
N LEU A 244 0.76 -15.92 -10.63
CA LEU A 244 0.87 -16.67 -11.88
C LEU A 244 1.49 -18.05 -11.63
N SER A 245 1.07 -19.03 -12.43
CA SER A 245 1.58 -20.40 -12.35
C SER A 245 2.48 -20.75 -13.54
N MET A 246 3.54 -21.51 -13.29
CA MET A 246 4.36 -22.14 -14.33
C MET A 246 3.53 -23.00 -15.29
N SER A 247 2.43 -23.60 -14.82
CA SER A 247 1.55 -24.44 -15.64
C SER A 247 0.76 -23.66 -16.70
N MET A 248 0.66 -22.33 -16.57
CA MET A 248 -0.02 -21.44 -17.52
C MET A 248 0.90 -21.02 -18.67
N ILE A 249 2.20 -21.32 -18.58
CA ILE A 249 3.15 -21.02 -19.64
C ILE A 249 2.85 -21.90 -20.86
N ARG A 250 2.74 -21.29 -22.04
CA ARG A 250 2.65 -22.00 -23.32
C ARG A 250 3.80 -21.70 -24.25
N GLY A 251 4.54 -20.62 -24.02
CA GLY A 251 5.71 -20.31 -24.82
C GLY A 251 6.86 -19.78 -23.97
N GLN A 252 8.09 -20.02 -24.41
CA GLN A 252 9.30 -19.52 -23.78
C GLN A 252 10.28 -19.02 -24.84
N GLY A 253 10.69 -17.76 -24.71
CA GLY A 253 11.62 -17.09 -25.59
C GLY A 253 12.85 -16.60 -24.81
N TYR A 254 14.03 -16.90 -25.34
CA TYR A 254 15.32 -16.55 -24.73
C TYR A 254 16.31 -16.02 -25.76
N ASP A 255 17.33 -15.34 -25.26
CA ASP A 255 18.54 -14.99 -26.01
C ASP A 255 19.33 -16.26 -26.44
N GLY A 256 20.37 -16.07 -27.26
CA GLY A 256 21.18 -17.17 -27.79
C GLY A 256 22.08 -17.86 -26.76
N ALA A 257 22.09 -17.45 -25.49
CA ALA A 257 23.06 -17.93 -24.53
C ALA A 257 22.89 -19.43 -24.22
N SER A 258 24.02 -20.13 -24.02
CA SER A 258 24.03 -21.57 -23.76
C SER A 258 23.30 -21.95 -22.46
N ASN A 259 23.36 -21.12 -21.43
CA ASN A 259 22.62 -21.33 -20.18
C ASN A 259 21.10 -21.22 -20.37
N MET A 260 20.66 -20.51 -21.41
CA MET A 260 19.26 -20.27 -21.71
C MET A 260 18.69 -21.32 -22.69
N LYS A 261 19.39 -21.57 -23.79
CA LYS A 261 18.95 -22.49 -24.88
C LYS A 261 19.56 -23.89 -24.83
N GLY A 262 20.50 -24.17 -23.94
CA GLY A 262 21.22 -25.43 -23.88
C GLY A 262 20.31 -26.64 -23.75
N GLU A 263 20.58 -27.69 -24.53
CA GLU A 263 19.78 -28.91 -24.55
C GLU A 263 19.91 -29.70 -23.24
N ILE A 264 21.09 -29.63 -22.62
CA ILE A 264 21.40 -30.28 -21.34
C ILE A 264 21.51 -29.20 -20.26
N ASN A 265 20.60 -29.22 -19.29
CA ASN A 265 20.56 -28.28 -18.16
C ASN A 265 20.37 -26.79 -18.53
N GLY A 266 19.97 -26.45 -19.76
CA GLY A 266 19.57 -25.09 -20.09
C GLY A 266 18.20 -24.73 -19.53
N LEU A 267 17.92 -23.44 -19.33
CA LEU A 267 16.67 -22.95 -18.76
C LEU A 267 15.46 -23.47 -19.56
N LYS A 268 15.58 -23.47 -20.89
CA LYS A 268 14.63 -24.10 -21.81
C LYS A 268 14.23 -25.51 -21.38
N THR A 269 15.20 -26.40 -21.25
CA THR A 269 14.98 -27.81 -20.93
C THR A 269 14.34 -27.96 -19.55
N LEU A 270 14.73 -27.15 -18.58
CA LEU A 270 14.18 -27.22 -17.22
C LEU A 270 12.70 -26.78 -17.16
N ILE A 271 12.31 -25.75 -17.91
CA ILE A 271 10.90 -25.32 -17.97
C ILE A 271 10.07 -26.34 -18.75
N LEU A 272 10.59 -26.89 -19.86
CA LEU A 272 9.92 -27.96 -20.61
C LEU A 272 9.68 -29.22 -19.75
N ALA A 273 10.65 -29.59 -18.91
CA ALA A 273 10.51 -30.75 -18.02
C ALA A 273 9.40 -30.58 -16.98
N GLN A 274 9.15 -29.34 -16.52
CA GLN A 274 8.09 -29.03 -15.57
C GLN A 274 6.73 -28.79 -16.23
N ASN A 275 6.73 -28.26 -17.45
CA ASN A 275 5.55 -27.95 -18.23
C ASN A 275 5.76 -28.37 -19.70
N SER A 276 5.32 -29.59 -20.01
CA SER A 276 5.40 -30.18 -21.34
C SER A 276 4.54 -29.47 -22.39
N SER A 277 3.63 -28.59 -21.97
CA SER A 277 2.79 -27.79 -22.88
C SER A 277 3.46 -26.50 -23.35
N ALA A 278 4.64 -26.16 -22.83
CA ALA A 278 5.38 -24.99 -23.28
C ALA A 278 6.17 -25.29 -24.57
N TYR A 279 6.14 -24.42 -25.57
CA TYR A 279 7.02 -24.49 -26.74
C TYR A 279 8.09 -23.41 -26.71
N THR A 280 9.24 -23.67 -27.33
CA THR A 280 10.32 -22.70 -27.43
C THR A 280 10.23 -21.94 -28.74
N PHE A 281 10.44 -20.64 -28.71
CA PHE A 281 10.59 -19.82 -29.91
C PHE A 281 11.82 -18.91 -29.79
N ASN A 282 12.38 -18.52 -30.93
CA ASN A 282 13.51 -17.60 -30.95
C ASN A 282 13.03 -16.18 -30.66
N ALA A 283 13.52 -15.60 -29.57
CA ALA A 283 13.35 -14.19 -29.30
C ALA A 283 14.47 -13.41 -30.01
N LEU A 284 14.24 -13.03 -31.28
CA LEU A 284 15.24 -12.33 -32.09
C LEU A 284 15.43 -10.84 -31.70
N LEU A 285 14.60 -10.29 -30.81
CA LEU A 285 14.54 -8.86 -30.50
C LEU A 285 14.18 -8.59 -29.03
N ILE A 286 14.86 -9.22 -28.08
CA ILE A 286 14.88 -8.67 -26.71
C ILE A 286 16.15 -7.81 -26.61
N ASN A 287 16.12 -6.61 -27.17
CA ASN A 287 17.16 -5.62 -26.91
C ASN A 287 16.62 -4.69 -25.82
N PHE A 288 16.94 -4.99 -24.56
CA PHE A 288 16.83 -4.04 -23.46
C PHE A 288 18.08 -3.14 -23.41
N ASN A 289 18.46 -2.54 -24.55
CA ASN A 289 19.55 -1.56 -24.61
C ASN A 289 19.01 -0.15 -24.43
#